data_AF-A0A0R3WMY3-F1
#
_entry.id   AF-A0A0R3WMY3-F1
#
_cell.length_a   1.000
_cell.length_b   1.000
_cell.length_c   1.000
_cell.angle_alpha   90.00
_cell.angle_beta   90.00
_cell.angle_gamma   90.00
#
_symmetry.space_group_name_H-M   'P 1'
#
loop_
_entity.id
_entity.type
_entity.pdbx_description
1 polymer ?
#
loop_
_entity_poly.entity_id
_entity_poly.type
_entity_poly.pdbx_seq_one_letter_code
_entity_poly.pdbx_strand_id
1 'polypeptide(L)'
;MAARRAYSSVAGQPDRNSVGLPPGSSQFTLKSFGYPVALKRSTVTTPGAPHSASQILAALDWLRNELTTSMSKMEGIHFAAENEGGSVGKLIFDLLLDCVAANTVEPSTEARERFEAACARSLSCRPEDVAELEAELQKMENQPSSASLIQQERDLRCRLSATECELVEQSDRLLQLQSLLPEAEAKANTAASNVQQVRDQVGEVAAEVEKLENVVTSQRAKFGDIVTTYQRLVEHYQQRVHVKEELVRLLHEHSIELGRLDKPVAPALDEYNSLAVRLTDPSLPQLKMRSYVHTFDPLKEIPVICSELADVEAKLKLATESSAAEVDRKRTELESLESNLNKKTEELEKLEQNLVESTRQLEDLKRQALSKKEILDQWITETDVAISEARQSADARQQYLKSLQADVQQNQKDYEYYLDLNQKMGVYAENFQREVMEFMYLLRERLQEKVDRRNTEEVKFEENMEELESKVSHLATRTESLIKEANLLAERAFASLPRS
;
A
#
# COMPACT_ATOMS: atom_id res chain seq x y z
N MET A 1 -45.70 81.12 50.53
CA MET A 1 -46.52 80.01 50.00
C MET A 1 -46.29 78.83 50.92
N ALA A 2 -47.15 78.69 51.92
CA ALA A 2 -48.34 77.82 51.91
C ALA A 2 -47.93 76.35 52.06
N ALA A 3 -48.33 75.61 53.10
CA ALA A 3 -49.15 75.91 54.27
C ALA A 3 -48.89 74.74 55.24
N ARG A 4 -48.57 75.05 56.51
CA ARG A 4 -49.44 74.78 57.68
C ARG A 4 -49.31 73.35 58.22
N ARG A 5 -48.67 73.21 59.40
CA ARG A 5 -49.27 73.31 60.76
C ARG A 5 -49.65 71.89 61.22
N ALA A 6 -49.45 71.46 62.46
CA ALA A 6 -49.26 72.22 63.69
C ALA A 6 -49.07 71.25 64.87
N TYR A 7 -48.35 71.75 65.89
CA TYR A 7 -48.57 71.58 67.34
C TYR A 7 -48.41 70.16 67.93
N SER A 8 -47.90 69.97 69.15
CA SER A 8 -47.53 70.89 70.23
C SER A 8 -46.73 70.11 71.29
N SER A 9 -45.88 70.87 71.97
CA SER A 9 -45.12 70.59 73.19
C SER A 9 -45.89 69.88 74.31
N VAL A 10 -45.15 69.10 75.11
CA VAL A 10 -45.43 68.95 76.55
C VAL A 10 -44.11 69.00 77.32
N ALA A 11 -43.98 70.01 78.19
CA ALA A 11 -43.04 70.06 79.30
C ALA A 11 -43.84 70.44 80.54
N GLY A 12 -43.55 69.81 81.69
CA GLY A 12 -44.16 70.19 82.96
C GLY A 12 -44.09 69.11 84.03
N GLN A 13 -43.02 69.16 84.83
CA GLN A 13 -42.88 68.52 86.14
C GLN A 13 -43.83 69.15 87.20
N PRO A 14 -43.93 68.60 88.43
CA PRO A 14 -45.17 68.48 89.18
C PRO A 14 -45.36 69.57 90.25
N ASP A 15 -46.61 69.85 90.61
CA ASP A 15 -46.94 70.52 91.86
C ASP A 15 -47.74 69.60 92.79
N ARG A 16 -47.08 69.28 93.91
CA ARG A 16 -47.72 68.90 95.17
C ARG A 16 -48.45 70.13 95.69
N ASN A 17 -49.74 70.02 96.04
CA ASN A 17 -50.24 70.59 97.29
C ASN A 17 -51.65 70.11 97.67
N SER A 18 -51.72 69.75 98.96
CA SER A 18 -52.84 69.91 99.90
C SER A 18 -54.19 69.25 99.58
N VAL A 19 -54.36 68.08 100.18
CA VAL A 19 -55.48 67.66 101.04
C VAL A 19 -56.54 68.75 101.27
N GLY A 20 -57.69 68.56 100.64
CA GLY A 20 -58.97 69.12 101.06
C GLY A 20 -60.03 68.08 100.75
N LEU A 21 -60.35 67.20 101.71
CA LEU A 21 -61.47 66.26 101.61
C LEU A 21 -62.79 67.06 101.53
N PRO A 22 -63.53 67.02 100.40
CA PRO A 22 -64.87 67.56 100.37
C PRO A 22 -65.83 66.51 100.95
N PRO A 23 -66.78 66.89 101.82
CA PRO A 23 -67.75 65.95 102.35
C PRO A 23 -68.71 65.53 101.22
N GLY A 24 -68.50 64.33 100.66
CA GLY A 24 -69.36 63.75 99.63
C GLY A 24 -68.70 62.80 98.60
N SER A 25 -67.45 62.37 98.80
CA SER A 25 -66.62 61.67 97.79
C SER A 25 -66.91 60.18 97.58
N SER A 26 -67.54 59.49 98.53
CA SER A 26 -67.78 58.04 98.43
C SER A 26 -68.82 57.65 97.36
N GLN A 27 -69.74 58.55 97.01
CA GLN A 27 -70.75 58.30 95.96
C GLN A 27 -70.22 58.48 94.53
N PHE A 28 -69.30 59.44 94.33
CA PHE A 28 -68.70 59.66 93.02
C PHE A 28 -67.73 58.54 92.64
N THR A 29 -66.95 58.06 93.60
CA THR A 29 -65.93 57.03 93.37
C THR A 29 -66.56 55.68 92.98
N LEU A 30 -67.62 55.23 93.67
CA LEU A 30 -68.35 54.00 93.30
C LEU A 30 -69.01 54.09 91.92
N LYS A 31 -69.52 55.27 91.56
CA LYS A 31 -70.11 55.50 90.23
C LYS A 31 -69.07 55.46 89.12
N SER A 32 -67.88 56.01 89.36
CA SER A 32 -66.75 55.93 88.41
C SER A 32 -66.24 54.51 88.21
N PHE A 33 -66.34 53.65 89.23
CA PHE A 33 -66.05 52.22 89.10
C PHE A 33 -67.21 51.42 88.47
N GLY A 34 -68.38 52.02 88.25
CA GLY A 34 -69.53 51.37 87.60
C GLY A 34 -70.46 50.61 88.54
N TYR A 35 -70.50 50.95 89.84
CA TYR A 35 -71.38 50.28 90.81
C TYR A 35 -72.87 50.37 90.40
N PRO A 36 -73.61 49.24 90.29
CA PRO A 36 -74.93 49.21 89.65
C PRO A 36 -76.07 49.79 90.52
N VAL A 37 -75.87 49.99 91.83
CA VAL A 37 -76.92 50.45 92.74
C VAL A 37 -76.68 51.90 93.18
N ALA A 38 -77.64 52.78 92.90
CA ALA A 38 -77.56 54.19 93.28
C ALA A 38 -77.77 54.37 94.80
N LEU A 39 -76.70 54.66 95.53
CA LEU A 39 -76.79 55.06 96.93
C LEU A 39 -77.30 56.52 97.01
N LYS A 40 -78.27 56.79 97.88
CA LYS A 40 -78.74 58.16 98.17
C LYS A 40 -77.77 58.86 99.11
N ARG A 41 -77.57 60.17 98.94
CA ARG A 41 -76.59 60.97 99.73
C ARG A 41 -76.78 60.82 101.24
N SER A 42 -78.04 60.72 101.69
CA SER A 42 -78.41 60.48 103.09
C SER A 42 -77.98 59.12 103.63
N THR A 43 -77.93 58.08 102.80
CA THR A 43 -77.51 56.72 103.18
C THR A 43 -76.03 56.70 103.57
N VAL A 44 -75.22 57.49 102.87
CA VAL A 44 -73.76 57.54 103.03
C VAL A 44 -73.34 58.38 104.23
N THR A 45 -74.15 59.37 104.63
CA THR A 45 -73.87 60.27 105.76
C THR A 45 -74.10 59.66 107.14
N THR A 46 -74.91 58.58 107.24
CA THR A 46 -75.16 57.84 108.49
C THR A 46 -75.06 56.33 108.24
N PRO A 47 -73.84 55.80 108.04
CA PRO A 47 -73.63 54.43 107.57
C PRO A 47 -74.06 53.34 108.58
N GLY A 48 -74.21 53.69 109.86
CA GLY A 48 -74.61 52.76 110.93
C GLY A 48 -76.12 52.65 111.17
N ALA A 49 -76.96 53.42 110.46
CA ALA A 49 -78.40 53.32 110.63
C ALA A 49 -78.93 52.02 110.02
N PRO A 50 -79.90 51.31 110.64
CA PRO A 50 -80.35 49.99 110.18
C PRO A 50 -80.83 49.96 108.72
N HIS A 51 -81.39 51.08 108.24
CA HIS A 51 -81.89 51.25 106.89
C HIS A 51 -80.82 51.62 105.85
N SER A 52 -79.58 51.87 106.28
CA SER A 52 -78.45 52.33 105.43
C SER A 52 -77.26 51.37 105.42
N ALA A 53 -77.02 50.65 106.52
CA ALA A 53 -75.89 49.74 106.67
C ALA A 53 -75.87 48.61 105.63
N SER A 54 -77.03 48.02 105.31
CA SER A 54 -77.14 46.94 104.32
C SER A 54 -76.73 47.38 102.91
N GLN A 55 -77.04 48.62 102.53
CA GLN A 55 -76.70 49.15 101.21
C GLN A 55 -75.20 49.45 101.06
N ILE A 56 -74.56 49.90 102.15
CA ILE A 56 -73.11 50.16 102.15
C ILE A 56 -72.31 48.87 102.17
N LEU A 57 -72.73 47.87 102.96
CA LEU A 57 -72.08 46.56 102.98
C LEU A 57 -72.17 45.86 101.62
N ALA A 58 -73.32 45.95 100.93
CA ALA A 58 -73.46 45.42 99.58
C ALA A 58 -72.54 46.12 98.56
N ALA A 59 -72.25 47.42 98.73
CA ALA A 59 -71.32 48.15 97.87
C ALA A 59 -69.86 47.74 98.10
N LEU A 60 -69.48 47.49 99.36
CA LEU A 60 -68.14 47.01 99.69
C LEU A 60 -67.92 45.56 99.23
N ASP A 61 -68.93 44.70 99.37
CA ASP A 61 -68.85 43.30 98.90
C ASP A 61 -68.73 43.23 97.36
N TRP A 62 -69.42 44.11 96.64
CA TRP A 62 -69.25 44.25 95.19
C TRP A 62 -67.84 44.71 94.80
N LEU A 63 -67.29 45.73 95.47
CA LEU A 63 -65.92 46.21 95.21
C LEU A 63 -64.88 45.09 95.45
N ARG A 64 -65.08 44.30 96.51
CA ARG A 64 -64.21 43.15 96.80
C ARG A 64 -64.25 42.11 95.67
N ASN A 65 -65.45 41.80 95.16
CA ASN A 65 -65.60 40.86 94.04
C ASN A 65 -64.95 41.38 92.75
N GLU A 66 -65.11 42.67 92.41
CA GLU A 66 -64.48 43.24 91.20
C GLU A 66 -62.96 43.27 91.28
N LEU A 67 -62.39 43.58 92.44
CA LEU A 67 -60.94 43.55 92.64
C LEU A 67 -60.39 42.13 92.45
N THR A 68 -61.07 41.14 93.03
CA THR A 68 -60.68 39.73 92.93
C THR A 68 -60.77 39.25 91.47
N THR A 69 -61.85 39.61 90.77
CA THR A 69 -62.06 39.25 89.36
C THR A 69 -61.03 39.90 88.43
N SER A 70 -60.62 41.13 88.72
CA SER A 70 -59.61 41.85 87.93
C SER A 70 -58.20 41.30 88.12
N MET A 71 -57.81 40.93 89.35
CA MET A 71 -56.52 40.27 89.59
C MET A 71 -56.45 38.92 88.88
N SER A 72 -57.51 38.10 88.93
CA SER A 72 -57.54 36.82 88.21
C SER A 72 -57.48 36.98 86.68
N LYS A 73 -58.04 38.07 86.13
CA LYS A 73 -57.91 38.38 84.69
C LYS A 73 -56.50 38.82 84.31
N MET A 74 -55.78 39.49 85.21
CA MET A 74 -54.42 39.97 84.97
C MET A 74 -53.40 38.83 85.05
N GLU A 75 -53.60 37.86 85.95
CA GLU A 75 -52.78 36.63 86.02
C GLU A 75 -53.00 35.70 84.80
N GLY A 76 -54.14 35.82 84.09
CA GLY A 76 -54.44 35.06 82.88
C GLY A 76 -53.87 35.63 81.57
N ILE A 77 -53.13 36.75 81.60
CA ILE A 77 -52.49 37.33 80.41
C ILE A 77 -51.05 36.83 80.33
N HIS A 78 -50.85 35.71 79.65
CA HIS A 78 -49.52 35.28 79.21
C HIS A 78 -49.26 35.84 77.80
N PHE A 79 -48.32 36.77 77.68
CA PHE A 79 -47.72 37.07 76.37
C PHE A 79 -46.93 35.82 75.94
N ALA A 80 -47.16 35.38 74.70
CA ALA A 80 -46.70 34.10 74.15
C ALA A 80 -45.28 33.70 74.56
N ALA A 81 -45.12 32.40 74.88
CA ALA A 81 -43.89 31.77 75.29
C ALA A 81 -42.74 31.98 74.28
N GLU A 82 -41.51 32.00 74.80
CA GLU A 82 -40.25 32.37 74.13
C GLU A 82 -39.82 31.48 72.93
N ASN A 83 -40.66 30.54 72.46
CA ASN A 83 -40.26 29.53 71.46
C ASN A 83 -40.93 29.64 70.09
N GLU A 84 -41.80 30.62 69.85
CA GLU A 84 -42.23 30.96 68.49
C GLU A 84 -41.58 32.27 68.08
N GLY A 85 -40.71 32.22 67.07
CA GLY A 85 -40.03 33.40 66.51
C GLY A 85 -41.03 34.53 66.28
N GLY A 86 -40.91 35.58 67.07
CA GLY A 86 -41.79 36.73 66.97
C GLY A 86 -41.76 37.29 65.55
N SER A 87 -42.92 37.75 65.05
CA SER A 87 -42.99 38.56 63.83
C SER A 87 -41.83 39.55 63.78
N VAL A 88 -41.18 39.71 62.62
CA VAL A 88 -40.08 40.67 62.43
C VAL A 88 -40.45 42.06 62.97
N GLY A 89 -41.74 42.43 62.92
CA GLY A 89 -42.25 43.66 63.53
C GLY A 89 -42.11 43.75 65.05
N LYS A 90 -42.24 42.63 65.79
CA LYS A 90 -41.99 42.55 67.23
C LYS A 90 -40.49 42.68 67.53
N LEU A 91 -39.63 42.01 66.76
CA LEU A 91 -38.18 42.10 66.92
C LEU A 91 -37.67 43.53 66.68
N ILE A 92 -38.23 44.22 65.67
CA ILE A 92 -37.95 45.63 65.40
C ILE A 92 -38.43 46.50 66.57
N PHE A 93 -39.62 46.22 67.11
CA PHE A 93 -40.18 46.97 68.23
C PHE A 93 -39.34 46.79 69.51
N ASP A 94 -38.89 45.57 69.82
CA ASP A 94 -38.04 45.26 70.97
C ASP A 94 -36.66 45.95 70.83
N LEU A 95 -36.07 45.95 69.63
CA LEU A 95 -34.83 46.70 69.35
C LEU A 95 -35.01 48.21 69.56
N LEU A 96 -36.14 48.77 69.11
CA LEU A 96 -36.45 50.18 69.31
C LEU A 96 -36.74 50.50 70.78
N LEU A 97 -37.38 49.59 71.51
CA LEU A 97 -37.63 49.72 72.95
C LEU A 97 -36.32 49.72 73.74
N ASP A 98 -35.36 48.86 73.37
CA ASP A 98 -34.01 48.84 73.93
C ASP A 98 -33.26 50.16 73.67
N CYS A 99 -33.38 50.73 72.46
CA CYS A 99 -32.85 52.06 72.16
C CYS A 99 -33.47 53.15 73.04
N VAL A 100 -34.80 53.12 73.23
CA VAL A 100 -35.53 54.08 74.07
C VAL A 100 -35.14 53.94 75.55
N ALA A 101 -35.01 52.71 76.05
CA ALA A 101 -34.59 52.44 77.43
C ALA A 101 -33.13 52.86 77.68
N ALA A 102 -32.25 52.68 76.70
CA ALA A 102 -30.87 53.16 76.73
C ALA A 102 -30.73 54.67 76.46
N ASN A 103 -31.82 55.34 76.08
CA ASN A 103 -31.87 56.75 75.69
C ASN A 103 -30.90 57.08 74.53
N THR A 104 -30.74 56.15 73.59
CA THR A 104 -29.89 56.27 72.39
C THR A 104 -30.72 56.19 71.11
N VAL A 105 -30.22 56.79 70.03
CA VAL A 105 -30.85 56.73 68.69
C VAL A 105 -30.39 55.50 67.92
N GLU A 106 -29.18 55.01 68.21
CA GLU A 106 -28.62 53.82 67.58
C GLU A 106 -28.61 52.63 68.54
N PRO A 107 -28.97 51.43 68.06
CA PRO A 107 -28.85 50.21 68.85
C PRO A 107 -27.37 49.87 69.06
N SER A 108 -27.03 49.37 70.24
CA SER A 108 -25.70 48.85 70.52
C SER A 108 -25.37 47.65 69.63
N THR A 109 -24.08 47.36 69.43
CA THR A 109 -23.61 46.18 68.68
C THR A 109 -24.22 44.89 69.23
N GLU A 110 -24.29 44.74 70.55
CA GLU A 110 -24.93 43.58 71.18
C GLU A 110 -26.44 43.48 70.92
N ALA A 111 -27.16 44.62 70.93
CA ALA A 111 -28.60 44.64 70.62
C ALA A 111 -28.85 44.30 69.15
N ARG A 112 -27.97 44.77 68.26
CA ARG A 112 -27.99 44.47 66.82
C ARG A 112 -27.70 43.00 66.52
N GLU A 113 -26.68 42.42 67.15
CA GLU A 113 -26.37 40.99 67.01
C GLU A 113 -27.52 40.12 67.54
N ARG A 114 -28.14 40.50 68.66
CA ARG A 114 -29.34 39.81 69.17
C ARG A 114 -30.51 39.90 68.21
N PHE A 115 -30.73 41.07 67.59
CA PHE A 115 -31.75 41.27 66.57
C PHE A 115 -31.47 40.43 65.32
N GLU A 116 -30.25 40.45 64.79
CA GLU A 116 -29.85 39.68 63.60
C GLU A 116 -29.97 38.16 63.85
N ALA A 117 -29.53 37.68 65.02
CA ALA A 117 -29.70 36.29 65.43
C ALA A 117 -31.17 35.90 65.67
N ALA A 118 -32.00 36.84 66.14
CA ALA A 118 -33.44 36.62 66.28
C ALA A 118 -34.17 36.62 64.93
N CYS A 119 -33.75 37.46 63.98
CA CYS A 119 -34.25 37.48 62.61
C CYS A 119 -33.88 36.21 61.85
N ALA A 120 -32.62 35.74 61.95
CA ALA A 120 -32.19 34.47 61.36
C ALA A 120 -33.00 33.27 61.89
N ARG A 121 -33.29 33.26 63.20
CA ARG A 121 -34.17 32.26 63.82
C ARG A 121 -35.63 32.38 63.41
N SER A 122 -36.14 33.60 63.21
CA SER A 122 -37.53 33.84 62.80
C SER A 122 -37.79 33.58 61.32
N LEU A 123 -36.79 33.74 60.46
CA LEU A 123 -36.89 33.52 59.02
C LEU A 123 -36.47 32.11 58.60
N SER A 124 -35.92 31.31 59.52
CA SER A 124 -35.40 29.96 59.25
C SER A 124 -34.42 29.91 58.07
N CYS A 125 -33.69 31.00 57.82
CA CYS A 125 -32.67 31.08 56.78
C CYS A 125 -31.36 31.46 57.45
N ARG A 126 -30.36 30.59 57.34
CA ARG A 126 -29.02 30.91 57.75
C ARG A 126 -28.25 31.51 56.56
N PRO A 127 -27.27 32.39 56.82
CA PRO A 127 -26.42 32.93 55.75
C PRO A 127 -25.71 31.84 54.93
N GLU A 128 -25.39 30.70 55.54
CA GLU A 128 -24.74 29.57 54.86
C GLU A 128 -25.65 28.92 53.80
N ASP A 129 -26.96 28.84 54.03
CA ASP A 129 -27.92 28.24 53.10
C ASP A 129 -28.00 29.04 51.77
N VAL A 130 -27.78 30.35 51.84
CA VAL A 130 -27.76 31.24 50.67
C VAL A 130 -26.47 31.04 49.87
N ALA A 131 -25.33 30.89 50.56
CA ALA A 131 -24.04 30.65 49.92
C ALA A 131 -23.98 29.27 49.22
N GLU A 132 -24.61 28.25 49.80
CA GLU A 132 -24.72 26.92 49.19
C GLU A 132 -25.58 26.95 47.91
N LEU A 133 -26.71 27.66 47.94
CA LEU A 133 -27.55 27.88 46.76
C LEU A 133 -26.84 28.65 45.64
N GLU A 134 -26.04 29.67 45.99
CA GLU A 134 -25.23 30.40 45.01
C GLU A 134 -24.15 29.50 44.36
N ALA A 135 -23.51 28.63 45.14
CA ALA A 135 -22.53 27.67 44.64
C ALA A 135 -23.16 26.62 43.71
N GLU A 136 -24.35 26.11 44.04
CA GLU A 136 -25.11 25.22 43.17
C GLU A 136 -25.52 25.91 41.86
N LEU A 137 -25.96 27.16 41.93
CA LEU A 137 -26.36 27.94 40.76
C LEU A 137 -25.18 28.16 39.80
N GLN A 138 -24.00 28.46 40.34
CA GLN A 138 -22.77 28.61 39.57
C GLN A 138 -22.28 27.28 38.97
N LYS A 139 -22.50 26.15 39.67
CA LYS A 139 -22.20 24.80 39.17
C LYS A 139 -23.12 24.40 38.02
N MET A 140 -24.39 24.78 38.09
CA MET A 140 -25.39 24.60 37.03
C MET A 140 -25.12 25.49 35.81
N GLU A 141 -24.70 26.74 36.01
CA GLU A 141 -24.29 27.64 34.92
C GLU A 141 -23.06 27.12 34.15
N ASN A 142 -22.16 26.41 34.83
CA ASN A 142 -20.95 25.85 34.23
C ASN A 142 -21.17 24.49 33.54
N GLN A 143 -22.37 23.91 33.60
CA GLN A 143 -22.69 22.72 32.83
C GLN A 143 -23.03 23.10 31.38
N PRO A 144 -22.60 22.30 30.39
CA PRO A 144 -22.96 22.56 28.99
C PRO A 144 -24.49 22.56 28.87
N SER A 145 -25.01 23.61 28.25
CA SER A 145 -26.45 23.75 28.07
C SER A 145 -27.01 22.55 27.32
N SER A 146 -28.29 22.21 27.57
CA SER A 146 -28.96 21.13 26.83
C SER A 146 -28.86 21.31 25.31
N ALA A 147 -28.86 22.55 24.84
CA ALA A 147 -28.64 22.89 23.44
C ALA A 147 -27.23 22.51 22.95
N SER A 148 -26.17 22.73 23.75
CA SER A 148 -24.80 22.31 23.44
C SER A 148 -24.68 20.79 23.34
N LEU A 149 -25.31 20.06 24.26
CA LEU A 149 -25.27 18.60 24.25
C LEU A 149 -26.05 18.01 23.06
N ILE A 150 -27.21 18.59 22.73
CA ILE A 150 -27.99 18.21 21.54
C ILE A 150 -27.20 18.49 20.25
N GLN A 151 -26.45 19.60 20.20
CA GLN A 151 -25.63 19.92 19.04
C GLN A 151 -24.46 18.95 18.87
N GLN A 152 -23.76 18.60 19.96
CA GLN A 152 -22.71 17.57 19.91
C GLN A 152 -23.27 16.21 19.49
N GLU A 153 -24.45 15.84 19.98
CA GLU A 153 -25.10 14.59 19.61
C GLU A 153 -25.48 14.55 18.12
N ARG A 154 -25.96 15.67 17.56
CA ARG A 154 -26.22 15.81 16.12
C ARG A 154 -24.94 15.72 15.30
N ASP A 155 -23.88 16.41 15.69
CA ASP A 155 -22.59 16.36 14.98
C ASP A 155 -22.02 14.93 14.99
N LEU A 156 -22.11 14.24 16.13
CA LEU A 156 -21.69 12.85 16.24
C LEU A 156 -22.52 11.92 15.35
N ARG A 157 -23.86 12.10 15.29
CA ARG A 157 -24.72 11.35 14.36
C ARG A 157 -24.37 11.61 12.90
N CYS A 158 -24.09 12.86 12.53
CA CYS A 158 -23.67 13.21 11.17
C CYS A 158 -22.34 12.54 10.82
N ARG A 159 -21.36 12.57 11.73
CA ARG A 159 -20.07 11.88 11.53
C ARG A 159 -20.23 10.38 11.41
N LEU A 160 -21.09 9.78 12.24
CA LEU A 160 -21.35 8.34 12.23
C LEU A 160 -22.01 7.91 10.92
N SER A 161 -23.00 8.67 10.44
CA SER A 161 -23.61 8.44 9.12
C SER A 161 -22.61 8.58 7.97
N ALA A 162 -21.69 9.56 8.02
CA ALA A 162 -20.65 9.70 7.01
C ALA A 162 -19.72 8.48 6.98
N THR A 163 -19.29 7.99 8.16
CA THR A 163 -18.45 6.79 8.24
C THR A 163 -19.17 5.51 7.81
N GLU A 164 -20.49 5.41 8.04
CA GLU A 164 -21.29 4.28 7.55
C GLU A 164 -21.36 4.27 6.02
N CYS A 165 -21.54 5.44 5.40
CA CYS A 165 -21.51 5.55 3.93
C CYS A 165 -20.14 5.14 3.36
N GLU A 166 -19.05 5.63 3.94
CA GLU A 166 -17.69 5.24 3.53
C GLU A 166 -17.46 3.73 3.67
N LEU A 167 -17.96 3.12 4.75
CA LEU A 167 -17.85 1.67 4.94
C LEU A 167 -18.57 0.88 3.84
N VAL A 168 -19.77 1.32 3.45
CA VAL A 168 -20.54 0.71 2.35
C VAL A 168 -19.78 0.84 1.03
N GLU A 169 -19.24 2.03 0.72
CA GLU A 169 -18.44 2.24 -0.51
C GLU A 169 -17.20 1.34 -0.55
N GLN A 170 -16.49 1.19 0.57
CA GLN A 170 -15.34 0.28 0.64
C GLN A 170 -15.76 -1.19 0.50
N SER A 171 -16.89 -1.58 1.08
CA SER A 171 -17.45 -2.93 0.94
C SER A 171 -17.80 -3.25 -0.52
N ASP A 172 -18.45 -2.31 -1.21
CA ASP A 172 -18.79 -2.47 -2.63
C ASP A 172 -17.54 -2.58 -3.51
N ARG A 173 -16.50 -1.78 -3.21
CA ARG A 173 -15.22 -1.86 -3.91
C ARG A 173 -14.50 -3.18 -3.66
N LEU A 174 -14.58 -3.72 -2.45
CA LEU A 174 -14.07 -5.05 -2.11
C LEU A 174 -14.78 -6.15 -2.90
N LEU A 175 -16.10 -6.08 -3.02
CA LEU A 175 -16.89 -7.02 -3.83
C LEU A 175 -16.53 -6.96 -5.32
N GLN A 176 -16.31 -5.76 -5.85
CA GLN A 176 -15.85 -5.58 -7.23
C GLN A 176 -14.44 -6.16 -7.45
N LEU A 177 -13.52 -5.98 -6.50
CA LEU A 177 -12.18 -6.58 -6.60
C LEU A 177 -12.24 -8.11 -6.48
N GLN A 178 -13.08 -8.64 -5.60
CA GLN A 178 -13.30 -10.09 -5.49
C GLN A 178 -13.88 -10.69 -6.76
N SER A 179 -14.72 -9.98 -7.52
CA SER A 179 -15.26 -10.50 -8.78
C SER A 179 -14.26 -10.47 -9.94
N LEU A 180 -13.25 -9.59 -9.90
CA LEU A 180 -12.17 -9.52 -10.90
C LEU A 180 -11.05 -10.54 -10.68
N LEU A 181 -10.87 -11.00 -9.44
CA LEU A 181 -9.82 -11.95 -9.05
C LEU A 181 -9.88 -13.28 -9.85
N PRO A 182 -11.05 -13.92 -10.03
CA PRO A 182 -11.17 -15.14 -10.84
C PRO A 182 -10.82 -14.93 -12.31
N GLU A 183 -11.12 -13.74 -12.87
CA GLU A 183 -10.78 -13.43 -14.26
C GLU A 183 -9.26 -13.29 -14.44
N ALA A 184 -8.59 -12.65 -13.47
CA ALA A 184 -7.13 -12.56 -13.44
C ALA A 184 -6.48 -13.94 -13.28
N GLU A 185 -7.00 -14.80 -12.38
CA GLU A 185 -6.54 -16.17 -12.20
C GLU A 185 -6.74 -17.02 -13.46
N ALA A 186 -7.89 -16.91 -14.14
CA ALA A 186 -8.16 -17.61 -15.39
C ALA A 186 -7.18 -17.19 -16.50
N LYS A 187 -6.90 -15.89 -16.63
CA LYS A 187 -5.90 -15.36 -17.57
C LYS A 187 -4.50 -15.86 -17.24
N ALA A 188 -4.12 -15.89 -15.96
CA ALA A 188 -2.83 -16.42 -15.52
C ALA A 188 -2.69 -17.92 -15.83
N ASN A 189 -3.73 -18.72 -15.58
CA ASN A 189 -3.74 -20.15 -15.89
C ASN A 189 -3.64 -20.42 -17.40
N THR A 190 -4.30 -19.61 -18.22
CA THR A 190 -4.23 -19.73 -19.68
C THR A 190 -2.84 -19.35 -20.19
N ALA A 191 -2.25 -18.28 -19.66
CA ALA A 191 -0.87 -17.90 -19.97
C ALA A 191 0.13 -19.00 -19.56
N ALA A 192 -0.04 -19.61 -18.39
CA ALA A 192 0.80 -20.72 -17.93
C ALA A 192 0.69 -21.94 -18.86
N SER A 193 -0.52 -22.29 -19.29
CA SER A 193 -0.77 -23.36 -20.28
C SER A 193 -0.06 -23.08 -21.60
N ASN A 194 -0.17 -21.85 -22.12
CA ASN A 194 0.49 -21.44 -23.36
C ASN A 194 2.02 -21.51 -23.25
N VAL A 195 2.59 -21.07 -22.12
CA VAL A 195 4.04 -21.16 -21.87
C VAL A 195 4.50 -22.62 -21.86
N GLN A 196 3.72 -23.53 -21.27
CA GLN A 196 4.05 -24.95 -21.28
C GLN A 196 4.02 -25.52 -22.71
N GLN A 197 2.99 -25.20 -23.48
CA GLN A 197 2.90 -25.63 -24.88
C GLN A 197 4.07 -25.13 -25.73
N VAL A 198 4.48 -23.87 -25.56
CA VAL A 198 5.66 -23.31 -26.25
C VAL A 198 6.94 -24.04 -25.83
N ARG A 199 7.10 -24.38 -24.54
CA ARG A 199 8.26 -25.16 -24.08
C ARG A 199 8.31 -26.54 -24.73
N ASP A 200 7.16 -27.21 -24.82
CA ASP A 200 7.08 -28.53 -25.45
C ASP A 200 7.45 -28.45 -26.94
N GLN A 201 6.93 -27.44 -27.67
CA GLN A 201 7.29 -27.18 -29.07
C GLN A 201 8.79 -26.87 -29.25
N VAL A 202 9.39 -26.09 -28.35
CA VAL A 202 10.85 -25.82 -28.37
C VAL A 202 11.63 -27.12 -28.18
N GLY A 203 11.17 -28.01 -27.31
CA GLY A 203 11.77 -29.34 -27.11
C GLY A 203 11.72 -30.20 -28.38
N GLU A 204 10.57 -30.23 -29.07
CA GLU A 204 10.41 -30.96 -30.33
C GLU A 204 11.32 -30.40 -31.43
N VAL A 205 11.37 -29.08 -31.58
CA VAL A 205 12.24 -28.41 -32.57
C VAL A 205 13.71 -28.67 -32.27
N ALA A 206 14.14 -28.62 -31.01
CA ALA A 206 15.52 -28.91 -30.63
C ALA A 206 15.92 -30.35 -31.00
N ALA A 207 15.04 -31.32 -30.75
CA ALA A 207 15.28 -32.71 -31.13
C ALA A 207 15.36 -32.90 -32.65
N GLU A 208 14.55 -32.18 -33.42
CA GLU A 208 14.60 -32.24 -34.89
C GLU A 208 15.86 -31.56 -35.44
N VAL A 209 16.31 -30.46 -34.86
CA VAL A 209 17.59 -29.81 -35.19
C VAL A 209 18.75 -30.79 -34.96
N GLU A 210 18.78 -31.49 -33.83
CA GLU A 210 19.82 -32.48 -33.55
C GLU A 210 19.83 -33.62 -34.59
N LYS A 211 18.67 -34.12 -35.01
CA LYS A 211 18.58 -35.11 -36.11
C LYS A 211 19.12 -34.55 -37.43
N LEU A 212 18.78 -33.32 -37.78
CA LEU A 212 19.24 -32.68 -39.01
C LEU A 212 20.76 -32.44 -38.98
N GLU A 213 21.32 -32.03 -37.85
CA GLU A 213 22.77 -31.89 -37.67
C GLU A 213 23.50 -33.23 -37.85
N ASN A 214 22.96 -34.32 -37.31
CA ASN A 214 23.48 -35.67 -37.52
C ASN A 214 23.43 -36.09 -39.01
N VAL A 215 22.38 -35.71 -39.74
CA VAL A 215 22.31 -35.97 -41.19
C VAL A 215 23.34 -35.13 -41.96
N VAL A 216 23.51 -33.85 -41.63
CA VAL A 216 24.48 -32.96 -42.28
C VAL A 216 25.91 -33.44 -42.04
N THR A 217 26.25 -33.83 -40.81
CA THR A 217 27.58 -34.37 -40.49
C THR A 217 27.85 -35.66 -41.26
N SER A 218 26.87 -36.58 -41.34
CA SER A 218 26.96 -37.78 -42.17
C SER A 218 27.16 -37.47 -43.66
N GLN A 219 26.42 -36.50 -44.21
CA GLN A 219 26.58 -36.11 -45.61
C GLN A 219 27.93 -35.44 -45.88
N ARG A 220 28.41 -34.58 -44.97
CA ARG A 220 29.74 -33.97 -45.10
C ARG A 220 30.84 -35.02 -45.18
N ALA A 221 30.77 -36.08 -44.37
CA ALA A 221 31.72 -37.18 -44.44
C ALA A 221 31.70 -37.86 -45.83
N LYS A 222 30.50 -38.22 -46.34
CA LYS A 222 30.34 -38.82 -47.68
C LYS A 222 30.86 -37.91 -48.80
N PHE A 223 30.59 -36.60 -48.73
CA PHE A 223 31.13 -35.64 -49.69
C PHE A 223 32.66 -35.54 -49.59
N GLY A 224 33.21 -35.58 -48.38
CA GLY A 224 34.65 -35.67 -48.16
C GLY A 224 35.27 -36.87 -48.90
N ASP A 225 34.68 -38.05 -48.75
CA ASP A 225 35.14 -39.26 -49.45
C ASP A 225 35.08 -39.10 -50.97
N ILE A 226 34.00 -38.52 -51.51
CA ILE A 226 33.86 -38.24 -52.95
C ILE A 226 34.94 -37.26 -53.44
N VAL A 227 35.23 -36.20 -52.68
CA VAL A 227 36.27 -35.24 -53.05
C VAL A 227 37.65 -35.91 -53.08
N THR A 228 37.97 -36.75 -52.08
CA THR A 228 39.26 -37.45 -52.07
C THR A 228 39.39 -38.45 -53.23
N THR A 229 38.32 -39.17 -53.58
CA THR A 229 38.33 -40.11 -54.71
C THR A 229 38.45 -39.37 -56.05
N TYR A 230 37.77 -38.24 -56.20
CA TYR A 230 37.89 -37.37 -57.38
C TYR A 230 39.31 -36.82 -57.53
N GLN A 231 39.94 -36.33 -56.46
CA GLN A 231 41.32 -35.85 -56.49
C GLN A 231 42.30 -36.93 -56.97
N ARG A 232 42.20 -38.16 -56.42
CA ARG A 232 43.01 -39.30 -56.87
C ARG A 232 42.79 -39.62 -58.35
N LEU A 233 41.55 -39.53 -58.83
CA LEU A 233 41.23 -39.77 -60.24
C LEU A 233 41.85 -38.71 -61.15
N VAL A 234 41.81 -37.44 -60.75
CA VAL A 234 42.45 -36.33 -61.48
C VAL A 234 43.96 -36.53 -61.54
N GLU A 235 44.61 -36.90 -60.44
CA GLU A 235 46.04 -37.23 -60.41
C GLU A 235 46.38 -38.36 -61.37
N HIS A 236 45.61 -39.46 -61.36
CA HIS A 236 45.79 -40.57 -62.29
C HIS A 236 45.55 -40.17 -63.76
N TYR A 237 44.57 -39.31 -64.02
CA TYR A 237 44.31 -38.81 -65.35
C TYR A 237 45.49 -38.00 -65.88
N GLN A 238 46.01 -37.07 -65.06
CA GLN A 238 47.19 -36.26 -65.41
C GLN A 238 48.42 -37.14 -65.69
N GLN A 239 48.65 -38.18 -64.88
CA GLN A 239 49.71 -39.17 -65.13
C GLN A 239 49.54 -39.85 -66.50
N ARG A 240 48.32 -40.26 -66.86
CA ARG A 240 48.04 -40.89 -68.16
C ARG A 240 48.21 -39.93 -69.34
N VAL A 241 47.82 -38.66 -69.18
CA VAL A 241 48.05 -37.63 -70.19
C VAL A 241 49.55 -37.48 -70.44
N HIS A 242 50.36 -37.42 -69.38
CA HIS A 242 51.81 -37.33 -69.51
C HIS A 242 52.41 -38.53 -70.28
N VAL A 243 52.01 -39.75 -69.93
CA VAL A 243 52.45 -40.96 -70.66
C VAL A 243 52.02 -40.92 -72.14
N LYS A 244 50.81 -40.44 -72.43
CA LYS A 244 50.35 -40.29 -73.82
C LYS A 244 51.23 -39.30 -74.59
N GLU A 245 51.56 -38.16 -74.00
CA GLU A 245 52.43 -37.16 -74.62
C GLU A 245 53.82 -37.73 -74.90
N GLU A 246 54.39 -38.50 -73.97
CA GLU A 246 55.67 -39.20 -74.19
C GLU A 246 55.59 -40.20 -75.35
N LEU A 247 54.52 -40.99 -75.43
CA LEU A 247 54.31 -41.95 -76.52
C LEU A 247 54.14 -41.25 -77.88
N VAL A 248 53.42 -40.12 -77.92
CA VAL A 248 53.28 -39.31 -79.14
C VAL A 248 54.65 -38.77 -79.58
N ARG A 249 55.48 -38.33 -78.64
CA ARG A 249 56.84 -37.89 -78.93
C ARG A 249 57.69 -39.03 -79.51
N LEU A 250 57.67 -40.21 -78.90
CA LEU A 250 58.38 -41.40 -79.40
C LEU A 250 57.91 -41.82 -80.80
N LEU A 251 56.60 -41.77 -81.06
CA LEU A 251 56.04 -42.08 -82.37
C LEU A 251 56.51 -41.07 -83.43
N HIS A 252 56.56 -39.79 -83.07
CA HIS A 252 57.10 -38.76 -83.95
C HIS A 252 58.59 -38.99 -84.25
N GLU A 253 59.38 -39.33 -83.24
CA GLU A 253 60.80 -39.70 -83.41
C GLU A 253 60.96 -40.89 -84.38
N HIS A 254 60.19 -41.96 -84.19
CA HIS A 254 60.20 -43.12 -85.10
C HIS A 254 59.70 -42.79 -86.51
N SER A 255 58.71 -41.89 -86.65
CA SER A 255 58.25 -41.43 -87.97
C SER A 255 59.36 -40.67 -88.72
N ILE A 256 60.16 -39.87 -88.01
CA ILE A 256 61.35 -39.22 -88.56
C ILE A 256 62.39 -40.27 -88.98
N GLU A 257 62.62 -41.31 -88.17
CA GLU A 257 63.53 -42.41 -88.51
C GLU A 257 63.08 -43.16 -89.77
N LEU A 258 61.80 -43.50 -89.89
CA LEU A 258 61.24 -44.11 -91.10
C LEU A 258 61.40 -43.20 -92.32
N GLY A 259 61.14 -41.91 -92.18
CA GLY A 259 61.38 -40.94 -93.25
C GLY A 259 62.87 -40.81 -93.63
N ARG A 260 63.81 -41.10 -92.72
CA ARG A 260 65.24 -41.21 -93.06
C ARG A 260 65.55 -42.49 -93.83
N LEU A 261 64.86 -43.60 -93.55
CA LEU A 261 65.04 -44.89 -94.23
C LEU A 261 64.41 -44.93 -95.63
N ASP A 262 63.35 -44.16 -95.89
CA ASP A 262 62.70 -44.08 -97.20
C ASP A 262 63.52 -43.24 -98.22
N LYS A 263 64.17 -42.16 -97.74
CA LYS A 263 65.03 -41.28 -98.55
C LYS A 263 66.11 -41.99 -99.40
N PRO A 264 66.86 -43.00 -98.89
CA PRO A 264 67.88 -43.69 -99.67
C PRO A 264 67.33 -44.71 -100.68
N VAL A 265 66.03 -45.06 -100.66
CA VAL A 265 65.47 -46.09 -101.57
C VAL A 265 65.58 -45.68 -103.04
N ALA A 266 65.23 -44.44 -103.37
CA ALA A 266 65.34 -43.93 -104.74
C ALA A 266 66.81 -43.83 -105.24
N PRO A 267 67.75 -43.24 -104.48
CA PRO A 267 69.18 -43.30 -104.81
C PRO A 267 69.73 -44.72 -104.95
N ALA A 268 69.34 -45.66 -104.08
CA ALA A 268 69.78 -47.05 -104.16
C ALA A 268 69.22 -47.76 -105.41
N LEU A 269 68.00 -47.43 -105.82
CA LEU A 269 67.41 -47.92 -107.08
C LEU A 269 68.16 -47.36 -108.30
N ASP A 270 68.56 -46.09 -108.24
CA ASP A 270 69.39 -45.46 -109.27
C ASP A 270 70.79 -46.12 -109.34
N GLU A 271 71.40 -46.46 -108.20
CA GLU A 271 72.65 -47.23 -108.15
C GLU A 271 72.49 -48.65 -108.69
N TYR A 272 71.41 -49.35 -108.34
CA TYR A 272 71.07 -50.66 -108.89
C TYR A 272 70.94 -50.60 -110.41
N ASN A 273 70.21 -49.62 -110.92
CA ASN A 273 70.07 -49.36 -112.35
C ASN A 273 71.44 -49.06 -113.00
N SER A 274 72.29 -48.28 -112.33
CA SER A 274 73.66 -48.04 -112.76
C SER A 274 74.51 -49.32 -112.78
N LEU A 275 74.35 -50.23 -111.80
CA LEU A 275 75.01 -51.53 -111.75
C LEU A 275 74.52 -52.45 -112.87
N ALA A 276 73.22 -52.45 -113.17
CA ALA A 276 72.65 -53.20 -114.28
C ALA A 276 73.25 -52.77 -115.63
N VAL A 277 73.56 -51.49 -115.81
CA VAL A 277 74.28 -51.00 -116.98
C VAL A 277 75.77 -51.39 -116.96
N ARG A 278 76.42 -51.37 -115.80
CA ARG A 278 77.87 -51.62 -115.65
C ARG A 278 78.27 -53.10 -115.70
N LEU A 279 77.43 -54.00 -115.18
CA LEU A 279 77.67 -55.44 -115.18
C LEU A 279 77.21 -56.05 -116.51
N THR A 280 77.99 -55.83 -117.56
CA THR A 280 77.78 -56.40 -118.91
C THR A 280 78.55 -57.70 -119.14
N ASP A 281 79.10 -58.31 -118.07
CA ASP A 281 79.82 -59.58 -118.14
C ASP A 281 78.88 -60.73 -118.53
N PRO A 282 79.12 -61.43 -119.65
CA PRO A 282 78.27 -62.52 -120.13
C PRO A 282 78.27 -63.77 -119.24
N SER A 283 79.12 -63.84 -118.21
CA SER A 283 79.14 -64.95 -117.23
C SER A 283 78.19 -64.77 -116.03
N LEU A 284 77.64 -63.56 -115.84
CA LEU A 284 76.67 -63.22 -114.81
C LEU A 284 75.25 -63.06 -115.38
N PRO A 285 74.19 -63.31 -114.59
CA PRO A 285 72.81 -63.00 -115.00
C PRO A 285 72.63 -61.51 -115.33
N GLN A 286 71.92 -61.19 -116.42
CA GLN A 286 71.65 -59.80 -116.80
C GLN A 286 70.59 -59.15 -115.90
N LEU A 287 70.99 -58.11 -115.17
CA LEU A 287 70.10 -57.30 -114.34
C LEU A 287 69.20 -56.42 -115.20
N LYS A 288 67.92 -56.27 -114.80
CA LYS A 288 66.92 -55.46 -115.51
C LYS A 288 66.71 -54.11 -114.83
N MET A 289 66.74 -53.04 -115.62
CA MET A 289 66.43 -51.68 -115.19
C MET A 289 65.00 -51.56 -114.67
N ARG A 290 64.79 -50.84 -113.56
CA ARG A 290 63.45 -50.59 -112.98
C ARG A 290 63.23 -49.12 -112.65
N SER A 291 61.99 -48.67 -112.70
CA SER A 291 61.59 -47.29 -112.45
C SER A 291 60.69 -47.20 -111.22
N TYR A 292 60.91 -46.19 -110.37
CA TYR A 292 60.17 -45.95 -109.14
C TYR A 292 58.73 -45.42 -109.35
N VAL A 293 58.28 -45.25 -110.60
CA VAL A 293 56.99 -44.61 -110.89
C VAL A 293 55.83 -45.60 -110.78
N HIS A 294 55.05 -45.47 -109.70
CA HIS A 294 53.69 -46.02 -109.39
C HIS A 294 53.39 -47.51 -109.64
N THR A 295 54.27 -48.27 -110.27
CA THR A 295 54.17 -49.73 -110.44
C THR A 295 55.17 -50.48 -109.57
N PHE A 296 56.14 -49.77 -108.97
CA PHE A 296 57.14 -50.35 -108.08
C PHE A 296 56.50 -50.72 -106.74
N ASP A 297 56.01 -51.94 -106.62
CA ASP A 297 55.47 -52.51 -105.38
C ASP A 297 56.63 -53.03 -104.53
N PRO A 298 57.04 -52.37 -103.43
CA PRO A 298 58.22 -52.77 -102.66
C PRO A 298 58.11 -54.20 -102.14
N LEU A 299 56.89 -54.69 -101.90
CA LEU A 299 56.65 -56.04 -101.39
C LEU A 299 56.70 -57.13 -102.48
N LYS A 300 56.62 -56.76 -103.77
CA LYS A 300 56.75 -57.69 -104.91
C LYS A 300 58.04 -57.49 -105.69
N GLU A 301 58.48 -56.25 -105.86
CA GLU A 301 59.62 -55.88 -106.67
C GLU A 301 60.95 -55.88 -105.93
N ILE A 302 61.00 -55.49 -104.64
CA ILE A 302 62.23 -55.65 -103.83
C ILE A 302 62.59 -57.14 -103.74
N PRO A 303 61.67 -58.09 -103.47
CA PRO A 303 62.02 -59.51 -103.50
C PRO A 303 62.55 -59.99 -104.85
N VAL A 304 62.11 -59.39 -105.98
CA VAL A 304 62.60 -59.76 -107.32
C VAL A 304 63.93 -59.04 -107.66
N ILE A 305 64.13 -57.78 -107.23
CA ILE A 305 65.45 -57.11 -107.32
C ILE A 305 66.45 -57.86 -106.46
N CYS A 306 66.06 -58.17 -105.22
CA CYS A 306 66.82 -59.00 -104.32
C CYS A 306 66.96 -60.42 -104.85
N SER A 307 66.05 -61.00 -105.65
CA SER A 307 66.28 -62.32 -106.27
C SER A 307 67.22 -62.27 -107.47
N GLU A 308 67.15 -61.23 -108.30
CA GLU A 308 68.07 -61.01 -109.43
C GLU A 308 69.47 -60.65 -108.93
N LEU A 309 69.55 -59.72 -107.97
CA LEU A 309 70.75 -59.47 -107.19
C LEU A 309 71.14 -60.72 -106.43
N ALA A 310 70.22 -61.56 -105.92
CA ALA A 310 70.55 -62.80 -105.22
C ALA A 310 70.83 -63.99 -106.13
N ASP A 311 70.65 -63.93 -107.44
CA ASP A 311 71.18 -64.93 -108.37
C ASP A 311 72.62 -64.54 -108.78
N VAL A 312 72.85 -63.24 -108.96
CA VAL A 312 74.20 -62.65 -109.01
C VAL A 312 74.91 -62.88 -107.66
N GLU A 313 74.20 -62.69 -106.56
CA GLU A 313 74.65 -62.91 -105.18
C GLU A 313 74.77 -64.39 -104.92
N ALA A 314 73.90 -65.31 -105.36
CA ALA A 314 74.00 -66.75 -105.09
C ALA A 314 75.13 -67.42 -105.90
N LYS A 315 75.51 -66.87 -107.07
CA LYS A 315 76.82 -67.18 -107.66
C LYS A 315 77.98 -66.57 -106.87
N LEU A 316 77.81 -65.38 -106.27
CA LEU A 316 78.78 -64.74 -105.36
C LEU A 316 78.77 -65.32 -103.93
N LYS A 317 77.74 -66.06 -103.52
CA LYS A 317 77.32 -66.39 -102.15
C LYS A 317 76.53 -67.72 -102.04
N LEU A 318 76.84 -68.67 -102.90
CA LEU A 318 77.35 -69.99 -102.46
C LEU A 318 78.59 -69.83 -101.55
N ALA A 319 79.21 -68.66 -101.58
CA ALA A 319 80.00 -68.13 -100.48
C ALA A 319 79.23 -67.73 -99.20
N THR A 320 77.90 -67.65 -99.14
CA THR A 320 77.22 -67.48 -97.83
C THR A 320 75.83 -68.10 -97.82
N GLU A 321 75.80 -69.43 -97.84
CA GLU A 321 74.65 -70.30 -97.54
C GLU A 321 74.07 -70.15 -96.11
N SER A 322 74.40 -69.10 -95.35
CA SER A 322 74.04 -69.01 -93.92
C SER A 322 72.73 -68.29 -93.62
N SER A 323 72.05 -67.68 -94.61
CA SER A 323 70.96 -66.73 -94.36
C SER A 323 69.55 -67.29 -94.57
N ALA A 324 69.39 -68.61 -94.65
CA ALA A 324 68.11 -69.26 -94.91
C ALA A 324 67.28 -69.55 -93.64
N ALA A 325 67.83 -69.37 -92.43
CA ALA A 325 67.17 -69.75 -91.18
C ALA A 325 66.19 -68.68 -90.61
N GLU A 326 66.11 -67.49 -91.18
CA GLU A 326 65.40 -66.34 -90.57
C GLU A 326 64.01 -66.07 -91.17
N VAL A 327 63.70 -66.70 -92.31
CA VAL A 327 62.42 -66.52 -93.02
C VAL A 327 61.27 -67.25 -92.33
N ASP A 328 61.54 -68.39 -91.68
CA ASP A 328 60.50 -69.17 -90.99
C ASP A 328 59.94 -68.49 -89.74
N ARG A 329 60.65 -67.52 -89.15
CA ARG A 329 60.19 -66.73 -87.98
C ARG A 329 59.16 -65.66 -88.32
N LYS A 330 59.16 -65.11 -89.53
CA LYS A 330 58.30 -63.98 -89.91
C LYS A 330 56.87 -64.39 -90.25
N ARG A 331 56.64 -65.67 -90.51
CA ARG A 331 55.31 -66.20 -90.85
C ARG A 331 54.37 -66.33 -89.65
N THR A 332 54.90 -66.55 -88.44
CA THR A 332 54.11 -66.68 -87.21
C THR A 332 53.74 -65.33 -86.57
N GLU A 333 54.45 -64.24 -86.90
CA GLU A 333 54.14 -62.89 -86.41
C GLU A 333 52.91 -62.28 -87.11
N LEU A 334 52.66 -62.64 -88.37
CA LEU A 334 51.58 -62.07 -89.20
C LEU A 334 50.17 -62.49 -88.74
N GLU A 335 49.98 -63.76 -88.35
CA GLU A 335 48.68 -64.23 -87.83
C GLU A 335 48.33 -63.62 -86.45
N SER A 336 49.34 -63.18 -85.69
CA SER A 336 49.13 -62.53 -84.38
C SER A 336 48.67 -61.06 -84.49
N LEU A 337 49.01 -60.39 -85.58
CA LEU A 337 48.70 -58.97 -85.81
C LEU A 337 47.26 -58.78 -86.32
N GLU A 338 46.75 -59.70 -87.15
CA GLU A 338 45.35 -59.69 -87.57
C GLU A 338 44.38 -59.89 -86.40
N SER A 339 44.71 -60.75 -85.43
CA SER A 339 43.91 -60.95 -84.22
C SER A 339 43.87 -59.70 -83.31
N ASN A 340 44.96 -58.95 -83.23
CA ASN A 340 45.03 -57.73 -82.44
C ASN A 340 44.31 -56.55 -83.07
N LEU A 341 44.25 -56.49 -84.40
CA LEU A 341 43.57 -55.41 -85.11
C LEU A 341 42.04 -55.48 -84.89
N ASN A 342 41.45 -56.67 -84.97
CA ASN A 342 40.02 -56.86 -84.69
C ASN A 342 39.62 -56.48 -83.25
N LYS A 343 40.48 -56.74 -82.25
CA LYS A 343 40.23 -56.33 -80.85
C LYS A 343 40.25 -54.81 -80.68
N LYS A 344 41.11 -54.10 -81.42
CA LYS A 344 41.23 -52.64 -81.34
C LYS A 344 40.02 -51.93 -81.95
N THR A 345 39.40 -52.51 -82.98
CA THR A 345 38.17 -51.97 -83.57
C THR A 345 36.99 -52.07 -82.59
N GLU A 346 36.84 -53.20 -81.89
CA GLU A 346 35.80 -53.38 -80.86
C GLU A 346 36.01 -52.47 -79.62
N GLU A 347 37.26 -52.19 -79.26
CA GLU A 347 37.60 -51.22 -78.20
C GLU A 347 37.23 -49.79 -78.59
N LEU A 348 37.33 -49.45 -79.88
CA LEU A 348 37.02 -48.12 -80.40
C LEU A 348 35.50 -47.84 -80.35
N GLU A 349 34.68 -48.81 -80.78
CA GLU A 349 33.21 -48.70 -80.67
C GLU A 349 32.74 -48.55 -79.21
N LYS A 350 33.38 -49.25 -78.26
CA LYS A 350 33.10 -49.09 -76.82
C LYS A 350 33.48 -47.70 -76.31
N LEU A 351 34.57 -47.13 -76.79
CA LEU A 351 34.99 -45.78 -76.40
C LEU A 351 34.06 -44.70 -76.96
N GLU A 352 33.54 -44.88 -78.17
CA GLU A 352 32.53 -43.99 -78.75
C GLU A 352 31.21 -44.03 -77.98
N GLN A 353 30.75 -45.22 -77.57
CA GLN A 353 29.57 -45.36 -76.70
C GLN A 353 29.79 -44.67 -75.34
N ASN A 354 30.95 -44.88 -74.70
CA ASN A 354 31.29 -44.22 -73.44
C ASN A 354 31.38 -42.70 -73.56
N LEU A 355 31.83 -42.18 -74.72
CA LEU A 355 31.86 -40.74 -74.98
C LEU A 355 30.45 -40.15 -75.02
N VAL A 356 29.51 -40.81 -75.73
CA VAL A 356 28.10 -40.37 -75.79
C VAL A 356 27.47 -40.39 -74.39
N GLU A 357 27.73 -41.44 -73.61
CA GLU A 357 27.20 -41.57 -72.26
C GLU A 357 27.79 -40.52 -71.29
N SER A 358 29.09 -40.23 -71.40
CA SER A 358 29.76 -39.17 -70.64
C SER A 358 29.24 -37.78 -71.00
N THR A 359 28.96 -37.54 -72.28
CA THR A 359 28.39 -36.25 -72.74
C THR A 359 26.98 -36.04 -72.17
N ARG A 360 26.16 -37.09 -72.14
CA ARG A 360 24.84 -37.06 -71.51
C ARG A 360 24.92 -36.81 -70.00
N GLN A 361 25.84 -37.47 -69.30
CA GLN A 361 26.08 -37.24 -67.87
C GLN A 361 26.50 -35.79 -67.58
N LEU A 362 27.33 -35.19 -68.45
CA LEU A 362 27.75 -33.81 -68.32
C LEU A 362 26.58 -32.82 -68.49
N GLU A 363 25.65 -33.08 -69.39
CA GLU A 363 24.43 -32.28 -69.54
C GLU A 363 23.51 -32.40 -68.32
N ASP A 364 23.34 -33.60 -67.76
CA ASP A 364 22.54 -33.81 -66.56
C ASP A 364 23.19 -33.13 -65.34
N LEU A 365 24.51 -33.16 -65.21
CA LEU A 365 25.24 -32.42 -64.17
C LEU A 365 25.08 -30.90 -64.33
N LYS A 366 25.09 -30.38 -65.57
CA LYS A 366 24.81 -28.95 -65.82
C LYS A 366 23.39 -28.56 -65.39
N ARG A 367 22.40 -29.39 -65.68
CA ARG A 367 21.01 -29.18 -65.21
C ARG A 367 20.91 -29.20 -63.69
N GLN A 368 21.59 -30.14 -63.03
CA GLN A 368 21.63 -30.21 -61.57
C GLN A 368 22.34 -28.99 -60.96
N ALA A 369 23.41 -28.50 -61.57
CA ALA A 369 24.12 -27.31 -61.11
C ALA A 369 23.25 -26.05 -61.22
N LEU A 370 22.50 -25.89 -62.32
CA LEU A 370 21.54 -24.80 -62.48
C LEU A 370 20.41 -24.87 -61.45
N SER A 371 19.80 -26.04 -61.26
CA SER A 371 18.75 -26.23 -60.25
C SER A 371 19.25 -25.93 -58.83
N LYS A 372 20.47 -26.38 -58.47
CA LYS A 372 21.06 -26.05 -57.16
C LYS A 372 21.36 -24.56 -56.99
N LYS A 373 21.74 -23.88 -58.07
CA LYS A 373 21.96 -22.43 -58.05
C LYS A 373 20.64 -21.68 -57.79
N GLU A 374 19.55 -22.06 -58.44
CA GLU A 374 18.23 -21.46 -58.21
C GLU A 374 17.75 -21.63 -56.75
N ILE A 375 17.97 -22.83 -56.17
CA ILE A 375 17.66 -23.08 -54.75
C ILE A 375 18.52 -22.19 -53.84
N LEU A 376 19.81 -22.03 -54.14
CA LEU A 376 20.70 -21.16 -53.37
C LEU A 376 20.24 -19.70 -53.45
N ASP A 377 19.89 -19.22 -54.65
CA ASP A 377 19.40 -17.86 -54.86
C ASP A 377 18.09 -17.62 -54.07
N GLN A 378 17.17 -18.60 -54.06
CA GLN A 378 15.96 -18.53 -53.20
C GLN A 378 16.33 -18.44 -51.72
N TRP A 379 17.25 -19.27 -51.26
CA TRP A 379 17.66 -19.28 -49.85
C TRP A 379 18.33 -17.97 -49.43
N ILE A 380 19.11 -17.35 -50.31
CA ILE A 380 19.68 -16.00 -50.08
C ILE A 380 18.54 -14.99 -49.91
N THR A 381 17.54 -15.00 -50.79
CA THR A 381 16.41 -14.06 -50.67
C THR A 381 15.59 -14.26 -49.40
N GLU A 382 15.32 -15.51 -49.00
CA GLU A 382 14.63 -15.83 -47.76
C GLU A 382 15.43 -15.37 -46.53
N THR A 383 16.74 -15.58 -46.56
CA THR A 383 17.65 -15.14 -45.48
C THR A 383 17.68 -13.62 -45.36
N ASP A 384 17.72 -12.89 -46.48
CA ASP A 384 17.68 -11.43 -46.49
C ASP A 384 16.35 -10.88 -45.94
N VAL A 385 15.22 -11.54 -46.27
CA VAL A 385 13.90 -11.21 -45.70
C VAL A 385 13.92 -11.43 -44.19
N ALA A 386 14.38 -12.58 -43.71
CA ALA A 386 14.47 -12.88 -42.28
C ALA A 386 15.36 -11.88 -41.53
N ILE A 387 16.49 -11.47 -42.12
CA ILE A 387 17.37 -10.42 -41.57
C ILE A 387 16.62 -9.09 -41.49
N SER A 388 15.86 -8.73 -42.52
CA SER A 388 15.10 -7.48 -42.54
C SER A 388 13.99 -7.44 -41.47
N GLU A 389 13.28 -8.55 -41.27
CA GLU A 389 12.25 -8.71 -40.24
C GLU A 389 12.86 -8.66 -38.84
N ALA A 390 14.00 -9.33 -38.64
CA ALA A 390 14.73 -9.29 -37.38
C ALA A 390 15.19 -7.86 -37.04
N ARG A 391 15.64 -7.08 -38.02
CA ARG A 391 15.98 -5.65 -37.83
C ARG A 391 14.77 -4.82 -37.45
N GLN A 392 13.64 -4.98 -38.14
CA GLN A 392 12.40 -4.27 -37.78
C GLN A 392 11.92 -4.62 -36.37
N SER A 393 12.01 -5.90 -35.98
CA SER A 393 11.67 -6.35 -34.63
C SER A 393 12.60 -5.74 -33.58
N ALA A 394 13.91 -5.67 -33.87
CA ALA A 394 14.89 -5.03 -32.98
C ALA A 394 14.61 -3.53 -32.81
N ASP A 395 14.31 -2.81 -33.90
CA ASP A 395 13.97 -1.39 -33.86
C ASP A 395 12.69 -1.13 -33.05
N ALA A 396 11.66 -1.96 -33.24
CA ALA A 396 10.41 -1.87 -32.47
C ALA A 396 10.65 -2.10 -30.97
N ARG A 397 11.48 -3.09 -30.61
CA ARG A 397 11.89 -3.33 -29.21
C ARG A 397 12.69 -2.15 -28.65
N GLN A 398 13.55 -1.53 -29.44
CA GLN A 398 14.32 -0.37 -29.00
C GLN A 398 13.43 0.85 -28.76
N GLN A 399 12.42 1.07 -29.60
CA GLN A 399 11.42 2.11 -29.38
C GLN A 399 10.59 1.85 -28.12
N TYR A 400 10.15 0.61 -27.91
CA TYR A 400 9.44 0.21 -26.69
C TYR A 400 10.29 0.40 -25.42
N LEU A 401 11.60 0.08 -25.47
CA LEU A 401 12.49 0.34 -24.35
C LEU A 401 12.63 1.84 -24.04
N LYS A 402 12.64 2.70 -25.06
CA LYS A 402 12.66 4.16 -24.86
C LYS A 402 11.37 4.66 -24.19
N SER A 403 10.20 4.17 -24.61
CA SER A 403 8.93 4.53 -23.95
C SER A 403 8.90 4.04 -22.50
N LEU A 404 9.30 2.77 -22.26
CA LEU A 404 9.37 2.21 -20.92
C LEU A 404 10.33 3.00 -20.02
N GLN A 405 11.46 3.46 -20.56
CA GLN A 405 12.41 4.29 -19.82
C GLN A 405 11.80 5.66 -19.46
N ALA A 406 11.01 6.26 -20.35
CA ALA A 406 10.29 7.50 -20.05
C ALA A 406 9.22 7.28 -18.96
N ASP A 407 8.47 6.17 -19.02
CA ASP A 407 7.48 5.80 -18.01
C ASP A 407 8.12 5.56 -16.64
N VAL A 408 9.27 4.88 -16.60
CA VAL A 408 10.04 4.66 -15.36
C VAL A 408 10.50 5.99 -14.77
N GLN A 409 11.00 6.92 -15.59
CA GLN A 409 11.39 8.26 -15.12
C GLN A 409 10.19 9.05 -14.59
N GLN A 410 9.02 8.92 -15.22
CA GLN A 410 7.80 9.57 -14.74
C GLN A 410 7.35 8.98 -13.40
N ASN A 411 7.29 7.64 -13.30
CA ASN A 411 6.95 6.95 -12.05
C ASN A 411 7.92 7.29 -10.91
N GLN A 412 9.21 7.49 -11.20
CA GLN A 412 10.18 7.96 -10.20
C GLN A 412 9.82 9.35 -9.67
N LYS A 413 9.48 10.29 -10.56
CA LYS A 413 9.04 11.65 -10.15
C LYS A 413 7.74 11.59 -9.34
N ASP A 414 6.79 10.77 -9.75
CA ASP A 414 5.52 10.61 -9.05
C ASP A 414 5.75 9.99 -7.66
N TYR A 415 6.64 9.01 -7.54
CA TYR A 415 7.04 8.43 -6.26
C TYR A 415 7.71 9.44 -5.33
N GLU A 416 8.64 10.27 -5.85
CA GLU A 416 9.26 11.36 -5.10
C GLU A 416 8.22 12.38 -4.61
N TYR A 417 7.24 12.72 -5.44
CA TYR A 417 6.12 13.58 -5.07
C TYR A 417 5.28 13.00 -3.92
N TYR A 418 4.92 11.72 -3.99
CA TYR A 418 4.16 11.06 -2.92
C TYR A 418 4.97 10.92 -1.63
N LEU A 419 6.28 10.73 -1.71
CA LEU A 419 7.19 10.75 -0.56
C LEU A 419 7.19 12.11 0.14
N ASP A 420 7.33 13.20 -0.61
CA ASP A 420 7.27 14.57 -0.08
C ASP A 420 5.90 14.87 0.54
N LEU A 421 4.82 14.44 -0.11
CA LEU A 421 3.47 14.59 0.43
C LEU A 421 3.28 13.82 1.74
N ASN A 422 3.77 12.58 1.83
CA ASN A 422 3.75 11.80 3.07
C ASN A 422 4.57 12.44 4.18
N GLN A 423 5.74 13.01 3.87
CA GLN A 423 6.54 13.75 4.86
C GLN A 423 5.77 14.96 5.39
N LYS A 424 5.13 15.75 4.50
CA LYS A 424 4.30 16.90 4.90
C LYS A 424 3.10 16.47 5.75
N MET A 425 2.43 15.39 5.39
CA MET A 425 1.34 14.82 6.17
C MET A 425 1.81 14.30 7.53
N GLY A 426 3.00 13.70 7.61
CA GLY A 426 3.63 13.29 8.86
C GLY A 426 3.88 14.47 9.79
N VAL A 427 4.48 15.55 9.28
CA VAL A 427 4.68 16.80 10.04
C VAL A 427 3.36 17.39 10.51
N TYR A 428 2.33 17.38 9.66
CA TYR A 428 1.00 17.84 10.04
C TYR A 428 0.39 17.00 11.17
N ALA A 429 0.47 15.67 11.07
CA ALA A 429 -0.02 14.75 12.08
C ALA A 429 0.71 14.90 13.42
N GLU A 430 2.04 15.06 13.40
CA GLU A 430 2.84 15.31 14.60
C GLU A 430 2.47 16.64 15.27
N ASN A 431 2.27 17.70 14.49
CA ASN A 431 1.83 18.99 15.02
C ASN A 431 0.43 18.90 15.63
N PHE A 432 -0.50 18.25 14.94
CA PHE A 432 -1.85 18.04 15.45
C PHE A 432 -1.84 17.22 16.75
N GLN A 433 -1.02 16.16 16.82
CA GLN A 433 -0.87 15.36 18.03
C GLN A 433 -0.28 16.19 19.18
N ARG A 434 0.68 17.07 18.90
CA ARG A 434 1.25 18.00 19.89
C ARG A 434 0.19 18.96 20.42
N GLU A 435 -0.59 19.58 19.55
CA GLU A 435 -1.68 20.49 19.92
C GLU A 435 -2.73 19.79 20.78
N VAL A 436 -3.12 18.55 20.42
CA VAL A 436 -4.07 17.74 21.21
C VAL A 436 -3.49 17.38 22.58
N MET A 437 -2.22 16.99 22.65
CA MET A 437 -1.54 16.69 23.92
C MET A 437 -1.47 17.92 24.83
N GLU A 438 -1.15 19.08 24.27
CA GLU A 438 -1.07 20.35 25.00
C GLU A 438 -2.45 20.77 25.51
N PHE A 439 -3.50 20.63 24.69
CA PHE A 439 -4.88 20.81 25.12
C PHE A 439 -5.27 19.87 26.26
N MET A 440 -4.94 18.57 26.16
CA MET A 440 -5.23 17.58 27.19
C MET A 440 -4.49 17.86 28.49
N TYR A 441 -3.25 18.34 28.41
CA TYR A 441 -2.47 18.76 29.58
C TYR A 441 -3.15 19.94 30.30
N LEU A 442 -3.51 20.99 29.57
CA LEU A 442 -4.21 22.16 30.11
C LEU A 442 -5.57 21.77 30.71
N LEU A 443 -6.31 20.86 30.07
CA LEU A 443 -7.57 20.34 30.60
C LEU A 443 -7.36 19.60 31.93
N ARG A 444 -6.30 18.78 31.99
CA ARG A 444 -5.94 18.02 33.19
C ARG A 444 -5.56 18.94 34.35
N GLU A 445 -4.72 19.95 34.12
CA GLU A 445 -4.38 20.96 35.13
C GLU A 445 -5.64 21.64 35.67
N ARG A 446 -6.54 22.05 34.79
CA ARG A 446 -7.78 22.72 35.18
C ARG A 446 -8.71 21.82 36.00
N LEU A 447 -8.76 20.53 35.68
CA LEU A 447 -9.51 19.55 36.48
C LEU A 447 -8.84 19.30 37.83
N GLN A 448 -7.51 19.22 37.86
CA GLN A 448 -6.74 19.06 39.10
C GLN A 448 -6.97 20.25 40.04
N GLU A 449 -6.91 21.49 39.54
CA GLU A 449 -7.25 22.68 40.33
C GLU A 449 -8.65 22.60 40.94
N LYS A 450 -9.63 22.08 40.18
CA LYS A 450 -11.00 21.91 40.69
C LYS A 450 -11.09 20.84 41.77
N VAL A 451 -10.35 19.74 41.63
CA VAL A 451 -10.27 18.68 42.64
C VAL A 451 -9.60 19.21 43.91
N ASP A 452 -8.47 19.91 43.78
CA ASP A 452 -7.74 20.46 44.92
C ASP A 452 -8.60 21.48 45.68
N ARG A 453 -9.33 22.35 44.96
CA ARG A 453 -10.32 23.27 45.57
C ARG A 453 -11.41 22.52 46.33
N ARG A 454 -12.01 21.49 45.72
CA ARG A 454 -13.05 20.70 46.39
C ARG A 454 -12.51 20.01 47.64
N ASN A 455 -11.32 19.42 47.58
CA ASN A 455 -10.70 18.79 48.75
C ASN A 455 -10.47 19.80 49.87
N THR A 456 -10.03 21.03 49.55
CA THR A 456 -9.89 22.09 50.58
C THR A 456 -11.21 22.53 51.18
N GLU A 457 -12.31 22.52 50.41
CA GLU A 457 -13.65 22.80 50.92
C GLU A 457 -14.15 21.66 51.81
N GLU A 458 -13.90 20.42 51.42
CA GLU A 458 -14.27 19.21 52.16
C GLU A 458 -13.55 19.14 53.51
N VAL A 459 -12.24 19.41 53.53
CA VAL A 459 -11.46 19.51 54.79
C VAL A 459 -12.02 20.60 55.71
N LYS A 460 -12.35 21.78 55.18
CA LYS A 460 -12.97 22.85 55.98
C LYS A 460 -14.34 22.45 56.52
N PHE A 461 -15.10 21.69 55.73
CA PHE A 461 -16.40 21.20 56.16
C PHE A 461 -16.25 20.19 57.30
N GLU A 462 -15.30 19.25 57.20
CA GLU A 462 -14.96 18.32 58.28
C GLU A 462 -14.51 19.05 59.55
N GLU A 463 -13.62 20.04 59.43
CA GLU A 463 -13.19 20.88 60.58
C GLU A 463 -14.38 21.58 61.26
N ASN A 464 -15.28 22.17 60.47
CA ASN A 464 -16.49 22.81 61.00
C ASN A 464 -17.42 21.79 61.66
N MET A 465 -17.53 20.58 61.12
CA MET A 465 -18.36 19.50 61.66
C MET A 465 -17.82 19.01 62.99
N GLU A 466 -16.50 18.79 63.10
CA GLU A 466 -15.82 18.48 64.36
C GLU A 466 -16.01 19.59 65.41
N GLU A 467 -15.94 20.87 65.01
CA GLU A 467 -16.21 21.99 65.91
C GLU A 467 -17.67 21.98 66.41
N LEU A 468 -18.61 21.64 65.52
CA LEU A 468 -20.03 21.53 65.85
C LEU A 468 -20.28 20.36 66.82
N GLU A 469 -19.71 19.20 66.55
CA GLU A 469 -19.78 18.02 67.42
C GLU A 469 -19.20 18.31 68.81
N SER A 470 -18.08 19.06 68.88
CA SER A 470 -17.49 19.53 70.13
C SER A 470 -18.44 20.47 70.89
N LYS A 471 -19.06 21.45 70.21
CA LYS A 471 -20.06 22.36 70.80
C LYS A 471 -21.30 21.62 71.29
N VAL A 472 -21.79 20.65 70.51
CA VAL A 472 -22.93 19.79 70.89
C VAL A 472 -22.59 18.96 72.12
N SER A 473 -21.38 18.37 72.17
CA SER A 473 -20.89 17.64 73.33
C SER A 473 -20.79 18.53 74.57
N HIS A 474 -20.33 19.78 74.41
CA HIS A 474 -20.27 20.76 75.49
C HIS A 474 -21.68 21.20 75.97
N LEU A 475 -22.63 21.34 75.04
CA LEU A 475 -24.01 21.63 75.40
C LEU A 475 -24.64 20.44 76.12
N ALA A 476 -24.51 19.21 75.61
CA ALA A 476 -25.04 18.01 76.24
C ALA A 476 -24.54 17.85 77.68
N THR A 477 -23.24 18.02 77.90
CA THR A 477 -22.65 17.99 79.26
C THR A 477 -23.21 19.09 80.17
N ARG A 478 -23.48 20.29 79.63
CA ARG A 478 -24.09 21.40 80.38
C ARG A 478 -25.58 21.19 80.67
N THR A 479 -26.31 20.59 79.74
CA THR A 479 -27.71 20.21 79.95
C THR A 479 -27.81 19.13 81.01
N GLU A 480 -26.92 18.13 80.98
CA GLU A 480 -26.84 17.13 82.05
C GLU A 480 -26.51 17.73 83.42
N SER A 481 -25.62 18.73 83.50
CA SER A 481 -25.35 19.42 84.76
C SER A 481 -26.56 20.20 85.26
N LEU A 482 -27.27 20.89 84.37
CA LEU A 482 -28.49 21.65 84.71
C LEU A 482 -29.64 20.72 85.12
N ILE A 483 -29.81 19.57 84.48
CA ILE A 483 -30.78 18.55 84.87
C ILE A 483 -30.45 18.02 86.26
N LYS A 484 -29.16 17.78 86.57
CA LYS A 484 -28.73 17.39 87.92
C LYS A 484 -29.05 18.48 88.95
N GLU A 485 -28.82 19.76 88.63
CA GLU A 485 -29.17 20.89 89.51
C GLU A 485 -30.70 21.05 89.69
N ALA A 486 -31.47 20.89 88.63
CA ALA A 486 -32.93 20.94 88.67
C ALA A 486 -33.51 19.79 89.49
N ASN A 487 -32.94 18.59 89.39
CA ASN A 487 -33.33 17.46 90.23
C ASN A 487 -33.01 17.70 91.71
N LEU A 488 -31.84 18.29 92.02
CA LEU A 488 -31.49 18.70 93.40
C LEU A 488 -32.44 19.80 93.94
N LEU A 489 -32.90 20.70 93.08
CA LEU A 489 -33.90 21.72 93.42
C LEU A 489 -35.31 21.13 93.60
N ALA A 490 -35.70 20.17 92.78
CA ALA A 490 -36.96 19.45 92.89
C ALA A 490 -37.01 18.62 94.18
N GLU A 491 -35.90 17.95 94.55
CA GLU A 491 -35.78 17.26 95.84
C GLU A 491 -35.90 18.23 97.03
N ARG A 492 -35.33 19.44 96.93
CA ARG A 492 -35.51 20.51 97.93
C ARG A 492 -36.94 21.04 98.01
N ALA A 493 -37.63 21.18 96.88
CA ALA A 493 -39.03 21.62 96.84
C ALA A 493 -39.98 20.55 97.39
N PHE A 494 -39.76 19.28 97.07
CA PHE A 494 -40.52 18.15 97.62
C PHE A 494 -40.35 18.01 99.14
N ALA A 495 -39.19 18.40 99.70
CA ALA A 495 -38.99 18.44 101.16
C ALA A 495 -39.74 19.58 101.87
N SER A 496 -40.33 20.53 101.13
CA SER A 496 -40.96 21.75 101.69
C SER A 496 -42.50 21.77 101.64
N LEU A 497 -43.14 20.72 101.11
CA LEU A 497 -44.60 20.60 101.12
C LEU A 497 -45.10 19.89 102.39
N PRO A 498 -46.04 20.49 103.16
CA PRO A 498 -46.63 19.84 104.32
C PRO A 498 -47.52 18.69 103.87
N ARG A 499 -47.31 17.51 104.48
CA ARG A 499 -48.24 16.38 104.39
C ARG A 499 -49.58 16.80 104.97
N SER A 500 -50.62 16.79 104.13
CA SER A 500 -52.02 16.64 104.54
C SER A 500 -52.64 15.52 103.75
#